data_AF-A0ABC9PBX1-F1
#
_entry.id   AF-A0ABC9PBX1-F1
#
_cell.length_a   1.000
_cell.length_b   1.000
_cell.length_c   1.000
_cell.angle_alpha   90.00
_cell.angle_beta   90.00
_cell.angle_gamma   90.00
#
_symmetry.space_group_name_H-M   'P 1'
#
loop_
_entity.id
_entity.type
_entity.pdbx_description
1 polymer ?
#
loop_
_entity_poly.entity_id
_entity_poly.type
_entity_poly.pdbx_seq_one_letter_code
_entity_poly.pdbx_strand_id
1 'polypeptide(L)'
;MDAKLKYKAKKIKIVFFDIDDTLRVKDTGFIPDSIQTVFKQLKDKGILTGIASGRGMFGVVPELRALQPDFFVTLNGAYVEDSKGKVISQTVIPADRVTSYIAWAQGEGIDYGLVGSHGAALSNRNSLISETIDVVYPDLPVNPDFHLEQDIYQLWTFEDRGDILQLPDTLAEHLRLVRWHPHSSDVVPIEGSKAAGVSKVVEHLGFKPENVMVFGDGLNDLELFDYAGIGIAMGVSHEELRKRADYITKTVEEDGIFAALEELGMVEKELHFPQVELAAAEGPKATIKTNHGDMKVHLFPEQAPKTVANFIALAKDGYYDGVIFHRIIQDFMIQGGDPTGTGMGGQSIYGEKFEDEFSPELYNIRGALSMANAGSNTNGSQFFIVQNKNLPYSAKELSRGGWPEAIAEVYASQGGTPHLDRRHTVFGQLADEASYQVLDKIAAVETGAMDKPVEDVVIETIEVED
;
A
#
# COMPACT_ATOMS: atom_id res chain seq x y z
N MET A 1 6.20 17.93 -1.58
CA MET A 1 5.59 18.28 -2.88
C MET A 1 5.01 19.70 -2.88
N ASP A 2 5.12 20.46 -3.97
CA ASP A 2 4.68 21.87 -4.01
C ASP A 2 3.16 22.04 -4.26
N ALA A 3 2.64 23.24 -3.97
CA ALA A 3 1.21 23.54 -4.13
C ALA A 3 0.73 23.52 -5.58
N LYS A 4 1.62 23.80 -6.55
CA LYS A 4 1.30 23.83 -7.98
C LYS A 4 1.04 22.40 -8.47
N LEU A 5 1.84 21.43 -8.04
CA LEU A 5 1.66 20.04 -8.38
C LEU A 5 0.37 19.46 -7.79
N LYS A 6 0.07 19.76 -6.52
CA LYS A 6 -1.22 19.40 -5.90
C LYS A 6 -2.42 20.00 -6.64
N TYR A 7 -2.30 21.21 -7.17
CA TYR A 7 -3.34 21.82 -7.99
C TYR A 7 -3.51 21.12 -9.36
N LYS A 8 -2.40 20.77 -10.03
CA LYS A 8 -2.44 19.97 -11.27
C LYS A 8 -3.13 18.63 -11.03
N ALA A 9 -2.84 17.95 -9.91
CA ALA A 9 -3.37 16.62 -9.61
C ALA A 9 -4.90 16.57 -9.57
N LYS A 10 -5.57 17.68 -9.19
CA LYS A 10 -7.05 17.79 -9.23
C LYS A 10 -7.66 17.67 -10.63
N LYS A 11 -6.86 17.83 -11.69
CA LYS A 11 -7.32 17.71 -13.08
C LYS A 11 -7.11 16.30 -13.65
N ILE A 12 -6.45 15.42 -12.91
CA ILE A 12 -6.11 14.07 -13.38
C ILE A 12 -7.37 13.23 -13.47
N LYS A 13 -7.48 12.51 -14.58
CA LYS A 13 -8.58 11.59 -14.89
C LYS A 13 -8.10 10.20 -15.24
N ILE A 14 -6.82 10.04 -15.56
CA ILE A 14 -6.20 8.76 -15.83
C ILE A 14 -4.75 8.74 -15.32
N VAL A 15 -4.34 7.63 -14.72
CA VAL A 15 -2.96 7.37 -14.29
C VAL A 15 -2.42 6.18 -15.06
N PHE A 16 -1.28 6.34 -15.73
CA PHE A 16 -0.54 5.23 -16.34
C PHE A 16 0.67 4.85 -15.50
N PHE A 17 0.94 3.57 -15.42
CA PHE A 17 2.06 3.01 -14.69
C PHE A 17 2.92 2.15 -15.62
N ASP A 18 4.24 2.34 -15.61
CA ASP A 18 5.13 1.31 -16.13
C ASP A 18 5.13 0.08 -15.21
N ILE A 19 5.63 -1.06 -15.73
CA ILE A 19 5.73 -2.30 -14.98
C ILE A 19 7.03 -2.37 -14.20
N ASP A 20 8.15 -2.47 -14.93
CA ASP A 20 9.45 -2.81 -14.36
C ASP A 20 9.98 -1.64 -13.53
N ASP A 21 10.46 -1.93 -12.31
CA ASP A 21 10.97 -0.96 -11.34
C ASP A 21 10.02 0.22 -11.03
N THR A 22 8.72 0.04 -11.34
CA THR A 22 7.62 0.98 -11.09
C THR A 22 6.48 0.32 -10.33
N LEU A 23 5.76 -0.64 -10.94
CA LEU A 23 4.76 -1.46 -10.25
C LEU A 23 5.38 -2.71 -9.61
N ARG A 24 6.45 -3.22 -10.22
CA ARG A 24 7.08 -4.50 -9.88
C ARG A 24 8.59 -4.35 -9.98
N VAL A 25 9.32 -4.69 -8.90
CA VAL A 25 10.79 -4.75 -8.94
C VAL A 25 11.21 -5.79 -9.97
N LYS A 26 12.03 -5.39 -10.94
CA LYS A 26 12.37 -6.21 -12.11
C LYS A 26 12.98 -7.56 -11.71
N ASP A 27 13.96 -7.51 -10.81
CA ASP A 27 14.80 -8.66 -10.44
C ASP A 27 14.14 -9.60 -9.43
N THR A 28 13.42 -9.07 -8.44
CA THR A 28 12.81 -9.87 -7.37
C THR A 28 11.37 -10.24 -7.65
N GLY A 29 10.72 -9.48 -8.53
CA GLY A 29 9.28 -9.57 -8.76
C GLY A 29 8.40 -9.07 -7.63
N PHE A 30 8.98 -8.37 -6.66
CA PHE A 30 8.23 -7.76 -5.57
C PHE A 30 7.23 -6.73 -6.09
N ILE A 31 5.98 -6.83 -5.62
CA ILE A 31 4.89 -5.88 -5.85
C ILE A 31 4.39 -5.49 -4.45
N PRO A 32 4.34 -4.20 -4.10
CA PRO A 32 3.84 -3.79 -2.79
C PRO A 32 2.33 -4.06 -2.66
N ASP A 33 1.90 -4.53 -1.48
CA ASP A 33 0.48 -4.82 -1.20
C ASP A 33 -0.40 -3.58 -1.38
N SER A 34 0.16 -2.40 -1.10
CA SER A 34 -0.47 -1.08 -1.29
C SER A 34 -0.98 -0.82 -2.71
N ILE A 35 -0.44 -1.50 -3.73
CA ILE A 35 -0.84 -1.28 -5.14
C ILE A 35 -2.30 -1.69 -5.38
N GLN A 36 -2.79 -2.73 -4.69
CA GLN A 36 -4.21 -3.11 -4.76
C GLN A 36 -5.11 -1.97 -4.24
N THR A 37 -4.72 -1.39 -3.11
CA THR A 37 -5.40 -0.24 -2.49
C THR A 37 -5.34 0.99 -3.39
N VAL A 38 -4.21 1.26 -4.03
CA VAL A 38 -4.05 2.36 -4.99
C VAL A 38 -5.05 2.24 -6.14
N PHE A 39 -5.08 1.10 -6.82
CA PHE A 39 -5.97 0.89 -7.97
C PHE A 39 -7.45 0.98 -7.55
N LYS A 40 -7.82 0.37 -6.43
CA LYS A 40 -9.17 0.45 -5.86
C LYS A 40 -9.58 1.90 -5.58
N GLN A 41 -8.77 2.65 -4.84
CA GLN A 41 -9.13 4.02 -4.45
C GLN A 41 -9.14 5.00 -5.63
N LEU A 42 -8.23 4.85 -6.61
CA LEU A 42 -8.29 5.65 -7.83
C LEU A 42 -9.61 5.41 -8.58
N LYS A 43 -10.01 4.14 -8.72
CA LYS A 43 -11.27 3.75 -9.34
C LYS A 43 -12.49 4.27 -8.59
N ASP A 44 -12.50 4.19 -7.26
CA ASP A 44 -13.58 4.72 -6.41
C ASP A 44 -13.71 6.25 -6.56
N LYS A 45 -12.61 6.94 -6.83
CA LYS A 45 -12.59 8.39 -7.16
C LYS A 45 -12.90 8.69 -8.64
N GLY A 46 -13.21 7.67 -9.44
CA GLY A 46 -13.52 7.81 -10.87
C GLY A 46 -12.31 8.15 -11.75
N ILE A 47 -11.09 7.88 -11.25
CA ILE A 47 -9.84 8.06 -11.99
C ILE A 47 -9.51 6.72 -12.67
N LEU A 48 -9.37 6.75 -13.99
CA LEU A 48 -9.02 5.57 -14.78
C LEU A 48 -7.56 5.17 -14.53
N THR A 49 -7.26 3.90 -14.72
CA THR A 49 -5.91 3.36 -14.56
C THR A 49 -5.46 2.67 -15.85
N GLY A 50 -4.17 2.75 -16.16
CA GLY A 50 -3.60 2.05 -17.30
C GLY A 50 -2.20 1.56 -17.02
N ILE A 51 -1.78 0.51 -17.73
CA ILE A 51 -0.40 0.03 -17.72
C ILE A 51 0.24 0.40 -19.05
N ALA A 52 1.41 1.04 -19.03
CA ALA A 52 2.16 1.44 -20.21
C ALA A 52 3.57 0.84 -20.19
N SER A 53 3.80 -0.23 -20.96
CA SER A 53 5.02 -1.03 -20.87
C SER A 53 5.58 -1.44 -22.25
N GLY A 54 6.88 -1.71 -22.27
CA GLY A 54 7.53 -2.39 -23.41
C GLY A 54 7.14 -3.87 -23.53
N ARG A 55 6.64 -4.47 -22.44
CA ARG A 55 6.17 -5.86 -22.43
C ARG A 55 4.92 -6.03 -23.31
N GLY A 56 4.76 -7.22 -23.90
CA GLY A 56 3.49 -7.63 -24.52
C GLY A 56 2.44 -8.04 -23.49
N MET A 57 1.19 -8.27 -23.90
CA MET A 57 0.13 -8.66 -22.95
C MET A 57 0.48 -9.93 -22.19
N PHE A 58 1.10 -10.90 -22.87
CA PHE A 58 1.60 -12.14 -22.26
C PHE A 58 2.67 -11.91 -21.18
N GLY A 59 3.36 -10.77 -21.22
CA GLY A 59 4.37 -10.34 -20.26
C GLY A 59 3.83 -9.61 -19.03
N VAL A 60 2.55 -9.21 -19.04
CA VAL A 60 1.89 -8.63 -17.86
C VAL A 60 1.54 -9.77 -16.91
N VAL A 61 2.18 -9.82 -15.74
CA VAL A 61 2.00 -10.90 -14.77
C VAL A 61 0.55 -10.95 -14.23
N PRO A 62 0.04 -12.14 -13.84
CA PRO A 62 -1.34 -12.31 -13.37
C PRO A 62 -1.74 -11.35 -12.23
N GLU A 63 -0.83 -11.05 -11.31
CA GLU A 63 -1.01 -10.14 -10.19
C GLU A 63 -1.35 -8.73 -10.66
N LEU A 64 -0.66 -8.23 -11.70
CA LEU A 64 -0.93 -6.92 -12.28
C LEU A 64 -2.22 -6.90 -13.12
N ARG A 65 -2.56 -8.02 -13.78
CA ARG A 65 -3.86 -8.14 -14.46
C ARG A 65 -5.03 -8.17 -13.47
N ALA A 66 -4.82 -8.76 -12.29
CA ALA A 66 -5.82 -8.84 -11.23
C ALA A 66 -6.19 -7.46 -10.64
N LEU A 67 -5.33 -6.44 -10.82
CA LEU A 67 -5.63 -5.04 -10.51
C LEU A 67 -6.73 -4.45 -11.42
N GLN A 68 -7.04 -5.10 -12.54
CA GLN A 68 -8.05 -4.68 -13.51
C GLN A 68 -7.85 -3.24 -14.03
N PRO A 69 -6.67 -2.89 -14.59
CA PRO A 69 -6.47 -1.61 -15.24
C PRO A 69 -7.50 -1.41 -16.37
N ASP A 70 -7.92 -0.17 -16.58
CA ASP A 70 -8.88 0.17 -17.64
C ASP A 70 -8.27 0.06 -19.05
N PHE A 71 -6.94 0.23 -19.16
CA PHE A 71 -6.21 0.18 -20.42
C PHE A 71 -4.85 -0.50 -20.31
N PHE A 72 -4.46 -1.19 -21.37
CA PHE A 72 -3.10 -1.69 -21.57
C PHE A 72 -2.50 -1.04 -22.81
N VAL A 73 -1.37 -0.36 -22.63
CA VAL A 73 -0.51 0.18 -23.69
C VAL A 73 0.76 -0.67 -23.66
N THR A 74 0.82 -1.68 -24.52
CA THR A 74 1.88 -2.69 -24.53
C THR A 74 2.76 -2.56 -25.77
N LEU A 75 3.89 -3.28 -25.77
CA LEU A 75 4.82 -3.34 -26.91
C LEU A 75 5.28 -1.93 -27.31
N ASN A 76 5.63 -1.11 -26.32
CA ASN A 76 6.00 0.30 -26.50
C ASN A 76 4.95 1.11 -27.28
N GLY A 77 3.66 0.86 -27.02
CA GLY A 77 2.54 1.55 -27.64
C GLY A 77 2.10 0.99 -28.99
N ALA A 78 2.75 -0.06 -29.50
CA ALA A 78 2.33 -0.72 -30.74
C ALA A 78 1.00 -1.46 -30.59
N TYR A 79 0.56 -1.80 -29.38
CA TYR A 79 -0.73 -2.43 -29.13
C TYR A 79 -1.43 -1.80 -27.93
N VAL A 80 -2.66 -1.33 -28.15
CA VAL A 80 -3.48 -0.67 -27.13
C VAL A 80 -4.85 -1.32 -27.06
N GLU A 81 -5.23 -1.81 -25.89
CA GLU A 81 -6.54 -2.40 -25.62
C GLU A 81 -7.16 -1.87 -24.33
N ASP A 82 -8.49 -1.93 -24.24
CA ASP A 82 -9.22 -1.66 -23.00
C ASP A 82 -9.40 -2.93 -22.15
N SER A 83 -9.91 -2.77 -20.93
CA SER A 83 -10.17 -3.86 -19.97
C SER A 83 -11.14 -4.94 -20.46
N LYS A 84 -11.83 -4.73 -21.59
CA LYS A 84 -12.74 -5.68 -22.23
C LYS A 84 -12.11 -6.39 -23.43
N GLY A 85 -10.82 -6.17 -23.68
CA GLY A 85 -10.09 -6.70 -24.84
C GLY A 85 -10.45 -6.01 -26.15
N LYS A 86 -11.06 -4.83 -26.11
CA LYS A 86 -11.31 -4.05 -27.33
C LYS A 86 -10.04 -3.31 -27.71
N VAL A 87 -9.53 -3.61 -28.90
CA VAL A 87 -8.39 -2.88 -29.49
C VAL A 87 -8.77 -1.42 -29.76
N ILE A 88 -8.02 -0.50 -29.17
CA ILE A 88 -8.16 0.95 -29.35
C ILE A 88 -7.24 1.43 -30.47
N SER A 89 -6.00 0.94 -30.51
CA SER A 89 -5.02 1.26 -31.53
C SER A 89 -4.00 0.15 -31.66
N GLN A 90 -3.46 -0.04 -32.86
CA GLN A 90 -2.42 -1.02 -33.09
C GLN A 90 -1.55 -0.65 -34.29
N THR A 91 -0.26 -0.98 -34.22
CA THR A 91 0.74 -0.76 -35.26
C THR A 91 1.43 -2.07 -35.58
N VAL A 92 0.91 -2.78 -36.59
CA VAL A 92 1.40 -4.09 -37.02
C VAL A 92 2.60 -3.90 -37.95
N ILE A 93 3.64 -4.71 -37.79
CA ILE A 93 4.74 -4.83 -38.76
C ILE A 93 4.20 -5.54 -40.01
N PRO A 94 4.25 -4.90 -41.19
CA PRO A 94 3.77 -5.51 -42.43
C PRO A 94 4.38 -6.90 -42.72
N ALA A 95 3.56 -7.83 -43.20
CA ALA A 95 3.94 -9.23 -43.38
C ALA A 95 5.14 -9.44 -44.32
N ASP A 96 5.28 -8.59 -45.35
CA ASP A 96 6.43 -8.59 -46.27
C ASP A 96 7.74 -8.21 -45.56
N ARG A 97 7.66 -7.29 -44.59
CA ARG A 97 8.81 -6.92 -43.74
C ARG A 97 9.15 -8.00 -42.74
N VAL A 98 8.17 -8.65 -42.13
CA VAL A 98 8.40 -9.81 -41.25
C VAL A 98 9.09 -10.93 -42.03
N THR A 99 8.61 -11.24 -43.24
CA THR A 99 9.22 -12.25 -44.12
C THR A 99 10.66 -11.86 -44.47
N SER A 100 10.90 -10.59 -44.82
CA SER A 100 12.23 -10.08 -45.14
C SER A 100 13.17 -10.15 -43.93
N TYR A 101 12.67 -9.88 -42.73
CA TYR A 101 13.42 -10.02 -41.48
C TYR A 101 13.81 -11.47 -41.20
N ILE A 102 12.87 -12.41 -41.37
CA ILE A 102 13.14 -13.85 -41.20
C ILE A 102 14.22 -14.31 -42.19
N ALA A 103 14.09 -13.93 -43.46
CA ALA A 103 15.09 -14.27 -44.49
C ALA A 103 16.46 -13.67 -44.18
N TRP A 104 16.50 -12.43 -43.68
CA TRP A 104 17.74 -11.79 -43.23
C TRP A 104 18.35 -12.52 -42.04
N ALA A 105 17.58 -12.81 -40.99
CA ALA A 105 18.06 -13.52 -39.81
C ALA A 105 18.64 -14.90 -40.17
N GLN A 106 17.96 -15.64 -41.05
CA GLN A 106 18.44 -16.91 -41.58
C GLN A 106 19.72 -16.76 -42.43
N GLY A 107 19.79 -15.72 -43.26
CA GLY A 107 20.97 -15.41 -44.06
C GLY A 107 22.18 -15.03 -43.22
N GLU A 108 21.95 -14.33 -42.11
CA GLU A 108 22.96 -14.06 -41.10
C GLU A 108 23.25 -15.28 -40.21
N GLY A 109 22.43 -16.33 -40.24
CA GLY A 109 22.61 -17.50 -39.39
C GLY A 109 22.38 -17.21 -37.90
N ILE A 110 21.44 -16.32 -37.59
CA ILE A 110 21.02 -15.99 -36.22
C ILE A 110 19.61 -16.50 -35.95
N ASP A 111 19.32 -16.81 -34.70
CA ASP A 111 17.97 -17.15 -34.27
C ASP A 111 17.16 -15.85 -34.02
N TYR A 112 15.86 -15.96 -34.12
CA TYR A 112 14.93 -14.84 -33.94
C TYR A 112 13.69 -15.20 -33.11
N GLY A 113 13.00 -14.18 -32.62
CA GLY A 113 11.68 -14.28 -32.01
C GLY A 113 10.65 -13.40 -32.72
N LEU A 114 9.39 -13.84 -32.70
CA LEU A 114 8.25 -13.16 -33.30
C LEU A 114 7.24 -12.83 -32.19
N VAL A 115 6.86 -11.56 -32.06
CA VAL A 115 6.04 -11.08 -30.94
C VAL A 115 4.69 -10.58 -31.44
N GLY A 116 3.64 -11.29 -31.06
CA GLY A 116 2.24 -10.91 -31.23
C GLY A 116 1.71 -10.11 -30.04
N SER A 117 0.43 -9.76 -30.06
CA SER A 117 -0.19 -8.99 -28.97
C SER A 117 -0.26 -9.80 -27.66
N HIS A 118 -0.73 -11.05 -27.75
CA HIS A 118 -1.02 -11.94 -26.62
C HIS A 118 -0.12 -13.18 -26.53
N GLY A 119 0.90 -13.27 -27.39
CA GLY A 119 1.86 -14.36 -27.36
C GLY A 119 3.10 -14.01 -28.17
N ALA A 120 4.15 -14.81 -27.96
CA ALA A 120 5.37 -14.74 -28.75
C ALA A 120 5.87 -16.15 -29.04
N ALA A 121 6.67 -16.30 -30.07
CA ALA A 121 7.29 -17.55 -30.43
C ALA A 121 8.75 -17.36 -30.84
N LEU A 122 9.54 -18.39 -30.60
CA LEU A 122 10.93 -18.47 -31.00
C LEU A 122 11.06 -19.25 -32.31
N SER A 123 12.04 -18.88 -33.13
CA SER A 123 12.45 -19.67 -34.30
C SER A 123 13.05 -21.02 -33.92
N ASN A 124 13.79 -21.05 -32.81
CA ASN A 124 14.49 -22.19 -32.26
C ASN A 124 14.67 -22.02 -30.74
N ARG A 125 15.08 -23.08 -30.03
CA ARG A 125 15.42 -23.01 -28.61
C ARG A 125 16.74 -23.73 -28.33
N ASN A 126 17.71 -22.99 -27.80
CA ASN A 126 19.03 -23.46 -27.41
C ASN A 126 19.46 -22.78 -26.10
N SER A 127 20.64 -23.13 -25.57
CA SER A 127 21.14 -22.57 -24.30
C SER A 127 21.25 -21.04 -24.32
N LEU A 128 21.76 -20.45 -25.41
CA LEU A 128 21.88 -18.99 -25.54
C LEU A 128 20.52 -18.29 -25.44
N ILE A 129 19.52 -18.81 -26.15
CA ILE A 129 18.16 -18.24 -26.14
C ILE A 129 17.54 -18.42 -24.75
N SER A 130 17.64 -19.61 -24.17
CA SER A 130 17.09 -19.88 -22.84
C SER A 130 17.71 -19.01 -21.75
N GLU A 131 19.03 -18.87 -21.74
CA GLU A 131 19.75 -18.00 -20.80
C GLU A 131 19.41 -16.50 -21.00
N THR A 132 18.95 -16.13 -22.20
CA THR A 132 18.59 -14.74 -22.53
C THR A 132 17.13 -14.40 -22.24
N ILE A 133 16.18 -15.15 -22.80
CA ILE A 133 14.76 -14.78 -22.79
C ILE A 133 13.99 -15.37 -21.63
N ASP A 134 14.37 -16.53 -21.08
CA ASP A 134 13.56 -17.23 -20.06
C ASP A 134 13.53 -16.47 -18.72
N VAL A 135 14.51 -15.58 -18.49
CA VAL A 135 14.53 -14.64 -17.34
C VAL A 135 13.37 -13.64 -17.43
N VAL A 136 12.94 -13.29 -18.64
CA VAL A 136 11.86 -12.31 -18.88
C VAL A 136 10.55 -13.00 -19.21
N TYR A 137 10.59 -13.99 -20.11
CA TYR A 137 9.48 -14.76 -20.64
C TYR A 137 9.84 -16.26 -20.65
N PRO A 138 9.59 -16.97 -19.55
CA PRO A 138 9.84 -18.41 -19.51
C PRO A 138 8.92 -19.17 -20.47
N ASP A 139 9.40 -20.32 -20.95
CA ASP A 139 8.60 -21.32 -21.67
C ASP A 139 7.94 -20.85 -22.99
N LEU A 140 8.51 -19.84 -23.66
CA LEU A 140 8.05 -19.45 -25.00
C LEU A 140 8.11 -20.64 -25.98
N PRO A 141 7.06 -20.86 -26.78
CA PRO A 141 7.00 -21.95 -27.75
C PRO A 141 7.97 -21.72 -28.91
N VAL A 142 8.42 -22.82 -29.53
CA VAL A 142 9.14 -22.79 -30.80
C VAL A 142 8.12 -22.88 -31.94
N ASN A 143 7.95 -21.78 -32.67
CA ASN A 143 7.09 -21.70 -33.85
C ASN A 143 7.63 -20.63 -34.82
N PRO A 144 8.53 -21.00 -35.76
CA PRO A 144 9.08 -20.05 -36.74
C PRO A 144 8.02 -19.46 -37.68
N ASP A 145 6.87 -20.13 -37.81
CA ASP A 145 5.75 -19.76 -38.67
C ASP A 145 4.65 -18.96 -37.94
N PHE A 146 4.91 -18.51 -36.70
CA PHE A 146 3.95 -17.76 -35.87
C PHE A 146 3.32 -16.55 -36.59
N HIS A 147 4.08 -15.88 -37.47
CA HIS A 147 3.62 -14.77 -38.30
C HIS A 147 2.55 -15.12 -39.34
N LEU A 148 2.35 -16.40 -39.66
CA LEU A 148 1.29 -16.85 -40.59
C LEU A 148 -0.09 -16.84 -39.93
N GLU A 149 -0.13 -16.93 -38.60
CA GLU A 149 -1.37 -17.04 -37.81
C GLU A 149 -1.65 -15.81 -36.97
N GLN A 150 -0.64 -14.98 -36.71
CA GLN A 150 -0.69 -13.85 -35.79
C GLN A 150 -0.08 -12.59 -36.40
N ASP A 151 -0.71 -11.45 -36.13
CA ASP A 151 -0.10 -10.15 -36.39
C ASP A 151 1.14 -9.96 -35.52
N ILE A 152 2.20 -9.40 -36.11
CA ILE A 152 3.48 -9.18 -35.45
C ILE A 152 3.68 -7.70 -35.17
N TYR A 153 4.10 -7.37 -33.94
CA TYR A 153 4.26 -6.00 -33.48
C TYR A 153 5.70 -5.68 -33.08
N GLN A 154 6.47 -6.70 -32.73
CA GLN A 154 7.88 -6.62 -32.36
C GLN A 154 8.58 -7.93 -32.77
N LEU A 155 9.90 -7.86 -32.98
CA LEU A 155 10.72 -9.04 -33.24
C LEU A 155 11.92 -9.04 -32.29
N TRP A 156 12.59 -10.19 -32.15
CA TRP A 156 13.83 -10.34 -31.39
C TRP A 156 14.92 -10.96 -32.24
N THR A 157 16.15 -10.55 -31.97
CA THR A 157 17.37 -11.23 -32.45
C THR A 157 17.97 -12.03 -31.30
N PHE A 158 18.56 -13.19 -31.57
CA PHE A 158 19.31 -13.98 -30.60
C PHE A 158 20.67 -14.38 -31.19
N GLU A 159 21.75 -13.79 -30.67
CA GLU A 159 23.03 -13.73 -31.38
C GLU A 159 24.20 -13.23 -30.48
N ASP A 160 25.45 -13.47 -30.89
CA ASP A 160 26.68 -13.12 -30.12
C ASP A 160 27.55 -12.00 -30.74
N ARG A 161 27.06 -11.30 -31.75
CA ARG A 161 27.83 -10.33 -32.56
C ARG A 161 27.77 -8.91 -32.01
N GLY A 162 26.82 -8.62 -31.11
CA GLY A 162 26.70 -7.30 -30.48
C GLY A 162 26.45 -6.21 -31.52
N ASP A 163 27.09 -5.06 -31.37
CA ASP A 163 26.85 -3.87 -32.22
C ASP A 163 27.25 -4.04 -33.69
N ILE A 164 27.90 -5.14 -34.04
CA ILE A 164 28.27 -5.49 -35.41
C ILE A 164 27.03 -5.88 -36.23
N LEU A 165 26.00 -6.42 -35.58
CA LEU A 165 24.77 -6.80 -36.26
C LEU A 165 24.00 -5.53 -36.67
N GLN A 166 23.73 -5.41 -37.97
CA GLN A 166 22.99 -4.29 -38.54
C GLN A 166 21.87 -4.82 -39.41
N LEU A 167 20.71 -4.16 -39.35
CA LEU A 167 19.63 -4.43 -40.28
C LEU A 167 20.07 -4.01 -41.69
N PRO A 168 19.66 -4.73 -42.75
CA PRO A 168 19.85 -4.27 -44.11
C PRO A 168 19.06 -2.99 -44.33
N ASP A 169 19.54 -2.12 -45.23
CA ASP A 169 18.93 -0.79 -45.50
C ASP A 169 17.41 -0.87 -45.71
N THR A 170 16.93 -1.90 -46.40
CA THR A 170 15.50 -2.13 -46.68
C THR A 170 14.65 -2.35 -45.42
N LEU A 171 15.23 -2.90 -44.34
CA LEU A 171 14.57 -3.03 -43.05
C LEU A 171 14.87 -1.84 -42.14
N ALA A 172 16.09 -1.30 -42.20
CA ALA A 172 16.54 -0.18 -41.38
C ALA A 172 15.80 1.14 -41.69
N GLU A 173 15.16 1.28 -42.85
CA GLU A 173 14.26 2.39 -43.18
C GLU A 173 12.97 2.40 -42.33
N HIS A 174 12.62 1.27 -41.71
CA HIS A 174 11.32 1.09 -41.04
C HIS A 174 11.42 0.51 -39.63
N LEU A 175 12.48 -0.25 -39.35
CA LEU A 175 12.73 -0.94 -38.10
C LEU A 175 14.06 -0.48 -37.51
N ARG A 176 14.16 -0.51 -36.19
CA ARG A 176 15.41 -0.25 -35.45
C ARG A 176 15.72 -1.39 -34.50
N LEU A 177 17.02 -1.63 -34.30
CA LEU A 177 17.54 -2.51 -33.26
C LEU A 177 17.71 -1.72 -31.96
N VAL A 178 17.17 -2.24 -30.87
CA VAL A 178 17.33 -1.72 -29.51
C VAL A 178 17.91 -2.83 -28.64
N ARG A 179 19.20 -2.72 -28.34
CA ARG A 179 19.93 -3.69 -27.52
C ARG A 179 19.43 -3.65 -26.08
N TRP A 180 18.97 -4.78 -25.55
CA TRP A 180 18.56 -4.91 -24.14
C TRP A 180 19.29 -6.03 -23.40
N HIS A 181 19.94 -6.94 -24.12
CA HIS A 181 20.79 -8.01 -23.58
C HIS A 181 22.04 -8.18 -24.44
N PRO A 182 23.20 -8.60 -23.89
CA PRO A 182 24.39 -8.90 -24.69
C PRO A 182 24.11 -9.82 -25.88
N HIS A 183 23.15 -10.73 -25.71
CA HIS A 183 22.78 -11.74 -26.71
C HIS A 183 21.45 -11.48 -27.44
N SER A 184 20.81 -10.32 -27.24
CA SER A 184 19.53 -10.01 -27.89
C SER A 184 19.24 -8.52 -28.03
N SER A 185 18.59 -8.18 -29.15
CA SER A 185 17.99 -6.86 -29.40
C SER A 185 16.51 -6.99 -29.74
N ASP A 186 15.74 -6.01 -29.28
CA ASP A 186 14.40 -5.75 -29.79
C ASP A 186 14.51 -5.15 -31.18
N VAL A 187 13.72 -5.65 -32.12
CA VAL A 187 13.54 -5.06 -33.45
C VAL A 187 12.13 -4.50 -33.48
N VAL A 188 12.05 -3.17 -33.41
CA VAL A 188 10.78 -2.44 -33.28
C VAL A 188 10.60 -1.48 -34.44
N PRO A 189 9.35 -1.14 -34.80
CA PRO A 189 9.08 -0.01 -35.68
C PRO A 189 9.81 1.26 -35.22
N ILE A 190 10.34 2.02 -36.17
CA ILE A 190 10.92 3.35 -35.89
C ILE A 190 9.83 4.29 -35.35
N GLU A 191 8.62 4.15 -35.89
CA GLU A 191 7.43 4.88 -35.46
C GLU A 191 6.75 4.13 -34.32
N GLY A 192 6.77 4.69 -33.11
CA GLY A 192 6.11 4.10 -31.94
C GLY A 192 6.83 4.40 -30.63
N SER A 193 6.06 4.73 -29.61
CA SER A 193 6.52 4.89 -28.23
C SER A 193 5.35 4.71 -27.25
N LYS A 194 5.66 4.50 -25.96
CA LYS A 194 4.64 4.45 -24.90
C LYS A 194 3.77 5.71 -24.94
N ALA A 195 4.37 6.88 -25.17
CA ALA A 195 3.67 8.15 -25.29
C ALA A 195 2.67 8.16 -26.45
N ALA A 196 3.06 7.65 -27.62
CA ALA A 196 2.16 7.54 -28.77
C ALA A 196 0.97 6.60 -28.49
N GLY A 197 1.20 5.47 -27.82
CA GLY A 197 0.13 4.56 -27.42
C GLY A 197 -0.82 5.18 -26.39
N VAL A 198 -0.28 5.83 -25.36
CA VAL A 198 -1.07 6.57 -24.36
C VAL A 198 -1.88 7.70 -25.01
N SER A 199 -1.30 8.41 -25.99
CA SER A 199 -2.02 9.48 -26.69
C SER A 199 -3.27 8.97 -27.41
N LYS A 200 -3.25 7.74 -27.93
CA LYS A 200 -4.44 7.10 -28.55
C LYS A 200 -5.54 6.83 -27.53
N VAL A 201 -5.19 6.41 -26.31
CA VAL A 201 -6.17 6.28 -25.21
C VAL A 201 -6.77 7.63 -24.85
N VAL A 202 -5.93 8.65 -24.71
CA VAL A 202 -6.37 10.01 -24.36
C VAL A 202 -7.29 10.60 -25.43
N GLU A 203 -6.95 10.44 -26.71
CA GLU A 203 -7.80 10.79 -27.85
C GLU A 203 -9.14 10.04 -27.80
N HIS A 204 -9.09 8.72 -27.56
CA HIS A 204 -10.29 7.87 -27.46
C HIS A 204 -11.26 8.32 -26.37
N LEU A 205 -10.72 8.76 -25.23
CA LEU A 205 -11.49 9.24 -24.07
C LEU A 205 -11.91 10.72 -24.19
N GLY A 206 -11.45 11.44 -25.22
CA GLY A 206 -11.67 12.89 -25.35
C GLY A 206 -10.97 13.70 -24.25
N PHE A 207 -9.90 13.17 -23.68
CA PHE A 207 -9.09 13.82 -22.65
C PHE A 207 -7.99 14.68 -23.27
N LYS A 208 -7.28 15.42 -22.41
CA LYS A 208 -6.10 16.20 -22.78
C LYS A 208 -4.89 15.68 -22.01
N PRO A 209 -3.66 15.98 -22.47
CA PRO A 209 -2.46 15.55 -21.75
C PRO A 209 -2.41 16.04 -20.29
N GLU A 210 -2.96 17.22 -19.99
CA GLU A 210 -3.11 17.73 -18.61
C GLU A 210 -3.97 16.87 -17.67
N ASN A 211 -4.74 15.91 -18.21
CA ASN A 211 -5.53 14.97 -17.44
C ASN A 211 -4.80 13.65 -17.14
N VAL A 212 -3.55 13.52 -17.62
CA VAL A 212 -2.75 12.29 -17.54
C VAL A 212 -1.66 12.44 -16.50
N MET A 213 -1.56 11.46 -15.61
CA MET A 213 -0.42 11.26 -14.73
C MET A 213 0.31 9.98 -15.15
N VAL A 214 1.63 9.98 -15.05
CA VAL A 214 2.45 8.81 -15.38
C VAL A 214 3.45 8.51 -14.27
N PHE A 215 3.65 7.23 -13.99
CA PHE A 215 4.75 6.71 -13.18
C PHE A 215 5.68 5.88 -14.06
N GLY A 216 6.99 6.05 -13.89
CA GLY A 216 8.00 5.32 -14.65
C GLY A 216 9.40 5.46 -14.05
N ASP A 217 10.33 4.67 -14.57
CA ASP A 217 11.71 4.62 -14.09
C ASP A 217 12.78 4.77 -15.19
N GLY A 218 12.47 4.29 -16.40
CA GLY A 218 13.43 4.10 -17.47
C GLY A 218 13.50 5.23 -18.50
N LEU A 219 14.50 5.17 -19.37
CA LEU A 219 14.65 6.10 -20.50
C LEU A 219 13.52 5.98 -21.54
N ASN A 220 12.89 4.80 -21.63
CA ASN A 220 11.72 4.56 -22.48
C ASN A 220 10.47 5.33 -22.02
N ASP A 221 10.46 5.91 -20.82
CA ASP A 221 9.38 6.75 -20.30
C ASP A 221 9.58 8.25 -20.56
N LEU A 222 10.74 8.67 -21.09
CA LEU A 222 11.05 10.10 -21.30
C LEU A 222 10.00 10.83 -22.14
N GLU A 223 9.62 10.27 -23.29
CA GLU A 223 8.58 10.85 -24.14
C GLU A 223 7.21 10.86 -23.45
N LEU A 224 6.95 9.86 -22.60
CA LEU A 224 5.69 9.74 -21.88
C LEU A 224 5.59 10.82 -20.79
N PHE A 225 6.70 11.14 -20.13
CA PHE A 225 6.80 12.23 -19.16
C PHE A 225 6.67 13.60 -19.83
N ASP A 226 7.27 13.79 -21.01
CA ASP A 226 7.13 15.03 -21.78
C ASP A 226 5.69 15.25 -22.29
N TYR A 227 4.95 14.15 -22.52
CA TYR A 227 3.55 14.20 -22.93
C TYR A 227 2.60 14.49 -21.75
N ALA A 228 2.78 13.82 -20.62
CA ALA A 228 1.81 13.84 -19.51
C ALA A 228 1.72 15.19 -18.78
N GLY A 229 0.57 15.43 -18.14
CA GLY A 229 0.36 16.62 -17.31
C GLY A 229 1.18 16.59 -16.01
N ILE A 230 1.39 15.39 -15.49
CA ILE A 230 2.23 15.08 -14.33
C ILE A 230 3.07 13.82 -14.62
N GLY A 231 4.40 13.95 -14.54
CA GLY A 231 5.32 12.80 -14.55
C GLY A 231 5.95 12.57 -13.18
N ILE A 232 5.83 11.36 -12.64
CA ILE A 232 6.40 10.95 -11.35
C ILE A 232 7.45 9.87 -11.58
N ALA A 233 8.72 10.20 -11.33
CA ALA A 233 9.82 9.25 -11.40
C ALA A 233 9.92 8.47 -10.08
N MET A 234 10.20 7.16 -10.17
CA MET A 234 10.53 6.31 -9.04
C MET A 234 11.91 6.65 -8.43
N GLY A 235 12.17 6.18 -7.21
CA GLY A 235 13.43 6.47 -6.50
C GLY A 235 14.68 5.95 -7.22
N VAL A 236 14.53 4.86 -7.98
CA VAL A 236 15.61 4.19 -8.75
C VAL A 236 15.73 4.70 -10.19
N SER A 237 14.91 5.67 -10.60
CA SER A 237 14.86 6.11 -12.00
C SER A 237 16.17 6.64 -12.55
N HIS A 238 16.34 6.47 -13.87
CA HIS A 238 17.49 7.01 -14.59
C HIS A 238 17.61 8.54 -14.43
N GLU A 239 18.84 9.06 -14.37
CA GLU A 239 19.12 10.47 -14.07
C GLU A 239 18.39 11.44 -15.03
N GLU A 240 18.38 11.13 -16.33
CA GLU A 240 17.68 11.93 -17.34
C GLU A 240 16.16 11.95 -17.16
N LEU A 241 15.53 10.84 -16.74
CA LEU A 241 14.10 10.82 -16.45
C LEU A 241 13.80 11.66 -15.21
N ARG A 242 14.63 11.55 -14.18
CA ARG A 242 14.51 12.35 -12.93
C ARG A 242 14.58 13.86 -13.19
N LYS A 243 15.39 14.30 -14.17
CA LYS A 243 15.46 15.71 -14.58
C LYS A 243 14.18 16.22 -15.25
N ARG A 244 13.39 15.33 -15.84
CA ARG A 244 12.12 15.65 -16.52
C ARG A 244 10.89 15.53 -15.62
N ALA A 245 10.97 14.75 -14.55
CA ALA A 245 9.85 14.50 -13.65
C ALA A 245 9.37 15.77 -12.92
N ASP A 246 8.05 15.90 -12.74
CA ASP A 246 7.48 16.90 -11.83
C ASP A 246 7.75 16.55 -10.36
N TYR A 247 7.93 15.25 -10.06
CA TYR A 247 8.24 14.73 -8.73
C TYR A 247 9.04 13.43 -8.80
N ILE A 248 9.92 13.23 -7.82
CA ILE A 248 10.65 11.98 -7.63
C ILE A 248 10.13 11.37 -6.33
N THR A 249 9.56 10.17 -6.41
CA THR A 249 9.06 9.44 -5.25
C THR A 249 10.09 8.44 -4.72
N LYS A 250 9.70 7.63 -3.74
CA LYS A 250 10.52 6.56 -3.16
C LYS A 250 10.64 5.36 -4.11
N THR A 251 11.37 4.32 -3.72
CA THR A 251 11.45 3.09 -4.52
C THR A 251 10.15 2.28 -4.46
N VAL A 252 10.07 1.18 -5.22
CA VAL A 252 8.93 0.25 -5.16
C VAL A 252 8.81 -0.34 -3.75
N GLU A 253 9.92 -0.78 -3.17
CA GLU A 253 10.02 -1.38 -1.83
C GLU A 253 9.65 -0.44 -0.69
N GLU A 254 9.72 0.87 -0.93
CA GLU A 254 9.38 1.90 0.05
C GLU A 254 7.97 2.49 -0.18
N ASP A 255 7.10 1.78 -0.91
CA ASP A 255 5.74 2.20 -1.28
C ASP A 255 5.70 3.54 -2.03
N GLY A 256 6.63 3.77 -2.96
CA GLY A 256 6.78 5.04 -3.67
C GLY A 256 5.52 5.52 -4.40
N ILE A 257 4.77 4.63 -5.05
CA ILE A 257 3.51 4.99 -5.73
C ILE A 257 2.48 5.48 -4.70
N PHE A 258 2.25 4.70 -3.65
CA PHE A 258 1.28 5.04 -2.61
C PHE A 258 1.67 6.36 -1.93
N ALA A 259 2.93 6.53 -1.52
CA ALA A 259 3.41 7.74 -0.86
C ALA A 259 3.21 9.01 -1.72
N ALA A 260 3.47 8.93 -3.03
CA ALA A 260 3.26 10.05 -3.94
C ALA A 260 1.77 10.40 -4.09
N LEU A 261 0.92 9.39 -4.27
CA LEU A 261 -0.52 9.58 -4.43
C LEU A 261 -1.18 10.03 -3.12
N GLU A 262 -0.68 9.59 -1.95
CA GLU A 262 -1.13 10.03 -0.64
C GLU A 262 -0.81 11.52 -0.43
N GLU A 263 0.41 11.95 -0.74
CA GLU A 263 0.79 13.37 -0.62
C GLU A 263 -0.04 14.27 -1.56
N LEU A 264 -0.48 13.73 -2.70
CA LEU A 264 -1.38 14.37 -3.65
C LEU A 264 -2.86 14.33 -3.24
N GLY A 265 -3.24 13.61 -2.19
CA GLY A 265 -4.62 13.42 -1.75
C GLY A 265 -5.45 12.55 -2.70
N MET A 266 -4.78 11.74 -3.51
CA MET A 266 -5.42 10.84 -4.48
C MET A 266 -5.72 9.49 -3.86
N VAL A 267 -4.90 9.02 -2.91
CA VAL A 267 -5.17 7.85 -2.08
C VAL A 267 -4.98 8.19 -0.60
N GLU A 268 -5.47 7.36 0.29
CA GLU A 268 -5.40 7.50 1.75
C GLU A 268 -5.05 6.16 2.37
N LYS A 269 -4.39 6.16 3.53
CA LYS A 269 -4.13 4.92 4.28
C LYS A 269 -5.45 4.30 4.69
N GLU A 270 -5.59 3.00 4.42
CA GLU A 270 -6.67 2.21 4.98
C GLU A 270 -6.39 2.05 6.47
N LEU A 271 -7.28 2.57 7.30
CA LEU A 271 -7.18 2.45 8.76
C LEU A 271 -7.81 1.14 9.18
N HIS A 272 -7.06 0.32 9.92
CA HIS A 272 -7.60 -0.88 10.54
C HIS A 272 -7.88 -0.59 12.02
N PHE A 273 -9.10 -0.84 12.50
CA PHE A 273 -9.46 -0.56 13.89
C PHE A 273 -9.45 -1.86 14.71
N PRO A 274 -8.32 -2.26 15.33
CA PRO A 274 -8.20 -3.56 16.01
C PRO A 274 -9.16 -3.70 17.20
N GLN A 275 -9.67 -2.59 17.74
CA GLN A 275 -10.70 -2.59 18.77
C GLN A 275 -12.09 -3.05 18.27
N VAL A 276 -12.37 -2.93 16.96
CA VAL A 276 -13.62 -3.38 16.33
C VAL A 276 -13.52 -4.86 15.97
N GLU A 277 -12.35 -5.29 15.48
CA GLU A 277 -12.08 -6.66 15.03
C GLU A 277 -11.15 -7.41 15.99
N LEU A 278 -11.45 -7.34 17.30
CA LEU A 278 -10.54 -7.80 18.35
C LEU A 278 -10.12 -9.27 18.25
N ALA A 279 -10.95 -10.12 17.64
CA ALA A 279 -10.63 -11.53 17.41
C ALA A 279 -9.50 -11.75 16.40
N ALA A 280 -9.29 -10.79 15.48
CA ALA A 280 -8.22 -10.80 14.48
C ALA A 280 -7.03 -9.93 14.89
N ALA A 281 -7.13 -9.19 16.00
CA ALA A 281 -6.06 -8.33 16.47
C ALA A 281 -4.85 -9.16 16.94
N GLU A 282 -3.66 -8.74 16.52
CA GLU A 282 -2.39 -9.30 16.97
C GLU A 282 -1.91 -8.60 18.26
N GLY A 283 -1.04 -9.27 19.02
CA GLY A 283 -0.40 -8.71 20.21
C GLY A 283 -0.68 -9.48 21.51
N PRO A 284 0.07 -9.14 22.59
CA PRO A 284 -0.03 -9.84 23.87
C PRO A 284 -1.39 -9.65 24.54
N LYS A 285 -1.72 -10.58 25.43
CA LYS A 285 -2.91 -10.49 26.28
C LYS A 285 -2.48 -10.32 27.73
N ALA A 286 -3.26 -9.56 28.49
CA ALA A 286 -3.06 -9.48 29.94
C ALA A 286 -4.35 -9.77 30.70
N THR A 287 -4.22 -10.39 31.86
CA THR A 287 -5.33 -10.62 32.78
C THR A 287 -5.08 -9.82 34.06
N ILE A 288 -5.89 -8.79 34.27
CA ILE A 288 -5.90 -7.98 35.49
C ILE A 288 -6.80 -8.71 36.50
N LYS A 289 -6.20 -9.35 37.49
CA LYS A 289 -6.93 -10.05 38.54
C LYS A 289 -7.30 -9.07 39.64
N THR A 290 -8.55 -9.09 40.08
CA THR A 290 -9.03 -8.19 41.12
C THR A 290 -9.85 -8.93 42.16
N ASN A 291 -10.01 -8.33 43.34
CA ASN A 291 -10.94 -8.82 44.35
C ASN A 291 -12.43 -8.80 43.91
N HIS A 292 -12.72 -8.34 42.69
CA HIS A 292 -14.06 -8.31 42.10
C HIS A 292 -14.23 -9.29 40.92
N GLY A 293 -13.14 -9.92 40.45
CA GLY A 293 -13.08 -10.81 39.29
C GLY A 293 -11.91 -10.47 38.35
N ASP A 294 -11.76 -11.25 37.30
CA ASP A 294 -10.67 -11.11 36.32
C ASP A 294 -11.13 -10.28 35.12
N MET A 295 -10.28 -9.36 34.65
CA MET A 295 -10.47 -8.63 33.41
C MET A 295 -9.37 -8.96 32.42
N LYS A 296 -9.74 -9.54 31.28
CA LYS A 296 -8.83 -9.83 30.18
C LYS A 296 -8.78 -8.67 29.21
N VAL A 297 -7.57 -8.28 28.82
CA VAL A 297 -7.29 -7.23 27.85
C VAL A 297 -6.40 -7.77 26.74
N HIS A 298 -6.67 -7.34 25.52
CA HIS A 298 -5.77 -7.47 24.38
C HIS A 298 -4.98 -6.17 24.22
N LEU A 299 -3.68 -6.25 24.02
CA LEU A 299 -2.77 -5.10 23.93
C LEU A 299 -2.34 -4.82 22.49
N PHE A 300 -2.06 -3.55 22.17
CA PHE A 300 -1.81 -3.08 20.79
C PHE A 300 -0.38 -2.52 20.62
N PRO A 301 0.65 -3.38 20.53
CA PRO A 301 2.06 -2.95 20.50
C PRO A 301 2.46 -2.25 19.21
N GLU A 302 1.76 -2.47 18.09
CA GLU A 302 2.02 -1.75 16.84
C GLU A 302 1.60 -0.29 16.93
N GLN A 303 0.44 -0.04 17.55
CA GLN A 303 -0.16 1.29 17.67
C GLN A 303 0.40 2.10 18.87
N ALA A 304 0.83 1.44 19.95
CA ALA A 304 1.37 2.09 21.16
C ALA A 304 2.58 1.32 21.77
N PRO A 305 3.70 1.18 21.04
CA PRO A 305 4.80 0.28 21.41
C PRO A 305 5.44 0.59 22.77
N LYS A 306 5.73 1.85 23.09
CA LYS A 306 6.38 2.21 24.36
C LYS A 306 5.45 2.02 25.54
N THR A 307 4.17 2.33 25.36
CA THR A 307 3.13 2.21 26.38
C THR A 307 2.87 0.76 26.71
N VAL A 308 2.71 -0.10 25.70
CA VAL A 308 2.54 -1.55 25.89
C VAL A 308 3.77 -2.16 26.55
N ALA A 309 4.98 -1.80 26.10
CA ALA A 309 6.22 -2.28 26.73
C ALA A 309 6.31 -1.86 28.21
N ASN A 310 5.96 -0.62 28.53
CA ASN A 310 5.92 -0.11 29.89
C ASN A 310 4.93 -0.88 30.77
N PHE A 311 3.69 -1.07 30.31
CA PHE A 311 2.67 -1.79 31.05
C PHE A 311 3.05 -3.26 31.29
N ILE A 312 3.53 -3.96 30.27
CA ILE A 312 3.94 -5.36 30.37
C ILE A 312 5.11 -5.54 31.32
N ALA A 313 6.14 -4.69 31.23
CA ALA A 313 7.30 -4.79 32.09
C ALA A 313 6.95 -4.52 33.56
N LEU A 314 6.17 -3.48 33.85
CA LEU A 314 5.68 -3.21 35.21
C LEU A 314 4.81 -4.36 35.75
N ALA A 315 3.95 -4.96 34.91
CA ALA A 315 3.16 -6.12 35.30
C ALA A 315 4.04 -7.34 35.62
N LYS A 316 5.02 -7.66 34.76
CA LYS A 316 5.95 -8.79 34.97
C LYS A 316 6.84 -8.60 36.21
N ASP A 317 7.12 -7.36 36.61
CA ASP A 317 7.87 -7.01 37.83
C ASP A 317 7.00 -7.00 39.11
N GLY A 318 5.70 -7.29 39.01
CA GLY A 318 4.76 -7.25 40.14
C GLY A 318 4.48 -5.83 40.66
N TYR A 319 4.78 -4.80 39.87
CA TYR A 319 4.62 -3.39 40.26
C TYR A 319 3.16 -3.01 40.57
N TYR A 320 2.21 -3.73 39.96
CA TYR A 320 0.77 -3.52 40.15
C TYR A 320 0.15 -4.40 41.25
N ASP A 321 0.93 -5.30 41.88
CA ASP A 321 0.42 -6.24 42.87
C ASP A 321 -0.01 -5.51 44.15
N GLY A 322 -1.27 -5.66 44.55
CA GLY A 322 -1.87 -4.97 45.68
C GLY A 322 -2.21 -3.50 45.43
N VAL A 323 -2.02 -3.00 44.21
CA VAL A 323 -2.35 -1.60 43.85
C VAL A 323 -3.85 -1.43 43.71
N ILE A 324 -4.40 -0.32 44.21
CA ILE A 324 -5.85 -0.06 44.15
C ILE A 324 -6.27 0.73 42.90
N PHE A 325 -7.53 0.55 42.49
CA PHE A 325 -8.24 1.54 41.69
C PHE A 325 -8.63 2.71 42.58
N HIS A 326 -7.76 3.73 42.64
CA HIS A 326 -7.89 4.85 43.58
C HIS A 326 -8.97 5.87 43.16
N ARG A 327 -9.53 5.75 41.95
CA ARG A 327 -10.59 6.63 41.44
C ARG A 327 -11.54 5.85 40.54
N ILE A 328 -12.83 5.86 40.87
CA ILE A 328 -13.88 5.12 40.16
C ILE A 328 -15.05 6.07 39.91
N ILE A 329 -15.40 6.29 38.64
CA ILE A 329 -16.52 7.16 38.28
C ILE A 329 -17.49 6.35 37.41
N GLN A 330 -18.66 6.06 37.98
CA GLN A 330 -19.75 5.39 37.26
C GLN A 330 -20.13 6.18 36.00
N ASP A 331 -20.35 5.46 34.90
CA ASP A 331 -20.61 6.02 33.57
C ASP A 331 -19.45 6.87 33.00
N PHE A 332 -18.23 6.64 33.47
CA PHE A 332 -17.03 7.26 32.92
C PHE A 332 -15.87 6.27 32.81
N MET A 333 -15.17 5.97 33.91
CA MET A 333 -13.95 5.14 33.90
C MET A 333 -13.53 4.69 35.31
N ILE A 334 -12.67 3.66 35.36
CA ILE A 334 -11.95 3.24 36.58
C ILE A 334 -10.45 3.48 36.38
N GLN A 335 -9.77 4.10 37.33
CA GLN A 335 -8.36 4.50 37.22
C GLN A 335 -7.51 3.86 38.33
N GLY A 336 -6.37 3.29 37.93
CA GLY A 336 -5.44 2.57 38.78
C GLY A 336 -3.98 2.77 38.35
N GLY A 337 -3.09 1.92 38.87
CA GLY A 337 -1.67 1.92 38.48
C GLY A 337 -0.78 2.92 39.22
N ASP A 338 -1.27 3.52 40.31
CA ASP A 338 -0.45 4.31 41.25
C ASP A 338 -0.19 3.48 42.52
N PRO A 339 1.06 3.02 42.78
CA PRO A 339 1.38 2.23 43.98
C PRO A 339 1.11 2.93 45.31
N THR A 340 0.99 4.26 45.32
CA THR A 340 0.66 5.01 46.53
C THR A 340 -0.85 5.05 46.80
N GLY A 341 -1.68 4.74 45.80
CA GLY A 341 -3.13 4.83 45.89
C GLY A 341 -3.67 6.26 46.09
N THR A 342 -2.86 7.28 45.78
CA THR A 342 -3.19 8.71 45.94
C THR A 342 -3.64 9.37 44.64
N GLY A 343 -3.31 8.77 43.50
CA GLY A 343 -3.43 9.36 42.16
C GLY A 343 -2.29 10.30 41.79
N MET A 344 -1.32 10.53 42.68
CA MET A 344 -0.20 11.45 42.47
C MET A 344 1.14 10.74 42.23
N GLY A 345 1.19 9.42 42.40
CA GLY A 345 2.39 8.61 42.21
C GLY A 345 2.46 7.91 40.86
N GLY A 346 3.40 6.97 40.75
CA GLY A 346 3.63 6.19 39.54
C GLY A 346 4.95 6.53 38.84
N GLN A 347 5.60 5.51 38.29
CA GLN A 347 6.88 5.59 37.59
C GLN A 347 6.82 4.75 36.32
N SER A 348 7.53 5.16 35.28
CA SER A 348 7.69 4.33 34.08
C SER A 348 8.95 3.47 34.21
N ILE A 349 9.04 2.42 33.39
CA ILE A 349 10.27 1.64 33.25
C ILE A 349 11.45 2.42 32.67
N TYR A 350 11.17 3.59 32.08
CA TYR A 350 12.18 4.47 31.48
C TYR A 350 12.78 5.45 32.50
N GLY A 351 12.34 5.40 33.77
CA GLY A 351 12.80 6.25 34.87
C GLY A 351 12.23 7.67 34.85
N GLU A 352 12.01 8.25 33.67
CA GLU A 352 11.33 9.54 33.48
C GLU A 352 9.91 9.36 32.92
N LYS A 353 9.14 10.45 32.86
CA LYS A 353 7.86 10.45 32.15
C LYS A 353 8.11 10.29 30.65
N PHE A 354 7.19 9.64 29.93
CA PHE A 354 7.34 9.39 28.49
C PHE A 354 6.19 9.97 27.66
N GLU A 355 6.41 10.03 26.35
CA GLU A 355 5.54 10.66 25.36
C GLU A 355 4.20 9.94 25.16
N ASP A 356 3.21 10.64 24.61
CA ASP A 356 1.95 10.06 24.17
C ASP A 356 2.09 9.37 22.80
N GLU A 357 1.37 8.27 22.58
CA GLU A 357 1.37 7.49 21.32
C GLU A 357 -0.05 7.47 20.72
N PHE A 358 -0.47 8.58 20.13
CA PHE A 358 -1.83 8.69 19.58
C PHE A 358 -1.96 8.02 18.21
N SER A 359 -2.52 6.81 18.16
CA SER A 359 -2.84 6.12 16.92
C SER A 359 -4.15 6.60 16.26
N PRO A 360 -4.23 6.70 14.91
CA PRO A 360 -5.49 6.88 14.19
C PRO A 360 -6.39 5.66 14.14
N GLU A 361 -5.94 4.55 14.71
CA GLU A 361 -6.65 3.27 14.73
C GLU A 361 -7.22 2.93 16.11
N LEU A 362 -6.85 3.69 17.15
CA LEU A 362 -7.27 3.44 18.53
C LEU A 362 -8.03 4.64 19.13
N TYR A 363 -9.11 4.32 19.83
CA TYR A 363 -10.10 5.26 20.35
C TYR A 363 -10.56 4.83 21.75
N ASN A 364 -10.95 5.79 22.59
CA ASN A 364 -11.42 5.57 23.96
C ASN A 364 -12.88 5.06 23.97
N ILE A 365 -13.18 4.03 23.18
CA ILE A 365 -14.45 3.30 23.23
C ILE A 365 -14.61 2.57 24.58
N ARG A 366 -15.82 2.13 24.91
CA ARG A 366 -16.03 1.34 26.14
C ARG A 366 -15.10 0.12 26.17
N GLY A 367 -14.47 -0.13 27.32
CA GLY A 367 -13.49 -1.19 27.55
C GLY A 367 -12.07 -0.87 27.12
N ALA A 368 -11.82 0.30 26.52
CA ALA A 368 -10.46 0.71 26.16
C ALA A 368 -9.59 0.89 27.42
N LEU A 369 -8.40 0.32 27.39
CA LEU A 369 -7.33 0.52 28.35
C LEU A 369 -6.43 1.66 27.86
N SER A 370 -6.31 2.72 28.66
CA SER A 370 -5.74 3.99 28.22
C SER A 370 -4.88 4.63 29.32
N MET A 371 -3.85 5.39 28.94
CA MET A 371 -2.92 6.00 29.89
C MET A 371 -3.54 7.17 30.64
N ALA A 372 -3.43 7.16 31.97
CA ALA A 372 -3.72 8.32 32.79
C ALA A 372 -2.46 9.20 32.87
N ASN A 373 -2.58 10.46 32.45
CA ASN A 373 -1.49 11.43 32.44
C ASN A 373 -1.94 12.76 33.08
N ALA A 374 -0.97 13.58 33.48
CA ALA A 374 -1.20 14.89 34.08
C ALA A 374 -1.13 16.03 33.03
N GLY A 375 -1.34 15.69 31.76
CA GLY A 375 -1.07 16.53 30.60
C GLY A 375 -0.21 15.80 29.56
N SER A 376 -0.08 16.39 28.37
CA SER A 376 0.62 15.76 27.26
C SER A 376 2.03 15.31 27.61
N ASN A 377 2.41 14.11 27.16
CA ASN A 377 3.73 13.50 27.34
C ASN A 377 4.15 13.35 28.81
N THR A 378 3.20 13.05 29.69
CA THR A 378 3.48 12.84 31.12
C THR A 378 3.16 11.42 31.59
N ASN A 379 3.26 10.44 30.69
CA ASN A 379 2.92 9.06 30.96
C ASN A 379 3.87 8.43 32.00
N GLY A 380 3.30 7.60 32.88
CA GLY A 380 3.99 6.88 33.96
C GLY A 380 3.47 5.45 34.05
N SER A 381 3.01 5.02 35.23
CA SER A 381 2.40 3.70 35.43
C SER A 381 0.87 3.69 35.48
N GLN A 382 0.24 4.86 35.61
CA GLN A 382 -1.20 4.96 35.80
C GLN A 382 -1.97 4.75 34.49
N PHE A 383 -3.09 4.04 34.58
CA PHE A 383 -4.00 3.78 33.47
C PHE A 383 -5.46 3.90 33.93
N PHE A 384 -6.36 4.01 32.99
CA PHE A 384 -7.79 3.87 33.21
C PHE A 384 -8.43 2.90 32.21
N ILE A 385 -9.55 2.30 32.60
CA ILE A 385 -10.42 1.51 31.73
C ILE A 385 -11.72 2.28 31.54
N VAL A 386 -12.07 2.54 30.28
CA VAL A 386 -13.29 3.28 29.93
C VAL A 386 -14.52 2.43 30.24
N GLN A 387 -15.43 2.94 31.06
CA GLN A 387 -16.65 2.22 31.44
C GLN A 387 -17.92 2.78 30.81
N ASN A 388 -17.92 4.07 30.43
CA ASN A 388 -19.12 4.77 29.97
C ASN A 388 -19.92 3.99 28.92
N LYS A 389 -21.15 3.58 29.29
CA LYS A 389 -22.10 2.89 28.39
C LYS A 389 -22.97 3.85 27.60
N ASN A 390 -23.13 5.07 28.10
CA ASN A 390 -24.19 5.97 27.68
C ASN A 390 -23.58 7.22 27.07
N LEU A 391 -23.45 7.21 25.74
CA LEU A 391 -23.04 8.39 24.99
C LEU A 391 -24.28 9.02 24.32
N PRO A 392 -24.61 10.30 24.61
CA PRO A 392 -25.83 10.94 24.10
C PRO A 392 -25.64 11.48 22.67
N TYR A 393 -24.87 10.79 21.82
CA TYR A 393 -24.60 11.17 20.44
C TYR A 393 -24.91 10.01 19.50
N SER A 394 -25.59 10.30 18.39
CA SER A 394 -25.77 9.33 17.32
C SER A 394 -24.48 9.12 16.51
N ALA A 395 -24.35 7.96 15.86
CA ALA A 395 -23.22 7.68 14.97
C ALA A 395 -23.05 8.78 13.91
N LYS A 396 -24.16 9.28 13.34
CA LYS A 396 -24.13 10.36 12.34
C LYS A 396 -23.56 11.68 12.89
N GLU A 397 -23.86 12.02 14.14
CA GLU A 397 -23.30 13.22 14.78
C GLU A 397 -21.81 13.07 15.03
N LEU A 398 -21.36 11.88 15.44
CA LEU A 398 -19.96 11.55 15.64
C LEU A 398 -19.19 11.53 14.32
N SER A 399 -19.69 10.89 13.26
CA SER A 399 -19.03 10.90 11.95
C SER A 399 -18.90 12.33 11.41
N ARG A 400 -19.92 13.19 11.60
CA ARG A 400 -19.83 14.61 11.24
C ARG A 400 -18.82 15.37 12.10
N GLY A 401 -18.59 14.92 13.33
CA GLY A 401 -17.55 15.44 14.23
C GLY A 401 -16.12 15.04 13.85
N GLY A 402 -15.95 14.15 12.86
CA GLY A 402 -14.64 13.75 12.33
C GLY A 402 -14.14 12.39 12.81
N TRP A 403 -14.96 11.61 13.52
CA TRP A 403 -14.61 10.22 13.86
C TRP A 403 -14.87 9.30 12.67
N PRO A 404 -14.02 8.26 12.44
CA PRO A 404 -14.29 7.24 11.44
C PRO A 404 -15.64 6.57 11.66
N GLU A 405 -16.33 6.18 10.58
CA GLU A 405 -17.68 5.64 10.65
C GLU A 405 -17.78 4.39 11.53
N ALA A 406 -16.85 3.44 11.37
CA ALA A 406 -16.78 2.23 12.20
C ALA A 406 -16.68 2.55 13.70
N ILE A 407 -15.90 3.57 14.07
CA ILE A 407 -15.72 4.00 15.47
C ILE A 407 -16.95 4.78 15.96
N ALA A 408 -17.54 5.62 15.11
CA ALA A 408 -18.76 6.35 15.44
C ALA A 408 -19.93 5.40 15.74
N GLU A 409 -20.04 4.28 15.03
CA GLU A 409 -21.02 3.22 15.31
C GLU A 409 -20.77 2.55 16.66
N VAL A 410 -19.52 2.23 16.99
CA VAL A 410 -19.17 1.65 18.30
C VAL A 410 -19.51 2.62 19.43
N TYR A 411 -19.13 3.89 19.31
CA TYR A 411 -19.45 4.90 20.31
C TYR A 411 -20.96 5.05 20.54
N ALA A 412 -21.75 5.06 19.46
CA ALA A 412 -23.19 5.21 19.54
C ALA A 412 -23.90 3.97 20.13
N SER A 413 -23.34 2.78 19.92
CA SER A 413 -23.96 1.51 20.34
C SER A 413 -23.46 0.97 21.67
N GLN A 414 -22.19 1.21 22.01
CA GLN A 414 -21.51 0.63 23.18
C GLN A 414 -21.04 1.68 24.19
N GLY A 415 -21.00 2.95 23.80
CA GLY A 415 -20.51 4.05 24.62
C GLY A 415 -18.99 4.23 24.55
N GLY A 416 -18.48 5.13 25.39
CA GLY A 416 -17.08 5.49 25.47
C GLY A 416 -16.87 6.97 25.82
N THR A 417 -15.65 7.46 25.63
CA THR A 417 -15.23 8.81 26.01
C THR A 417 -14.52 9.53 24.85
N PRO A 418 -15.24 9.86 23.75
CA PRO A 418 -14.64 10.45 22.55
C PRO A 418 -13.86 11.76 22.79
N HIS A 419 -14.19 12.48 23.86
CA HIS A 419 -13.47 13.70 24.25
C HIS A 419 -12.05 13.45 24.81
N LEU A 420 -11.69 12.20 25.11
CA LEU A 420 -10.35 11.77 25.52
C LEU A 420 -9.49 11.29 24.35
N ASP A 421 -10.08 11.11 23.17
CA ASP A 421 -9.35 10.73 21.96
C ASP A 421 -8.28 11.77 21.63
N ARG A 422 -7.09 11.28 21.27
CA ARG A 422 -5.90 12.12 20.99
C ARG A 422 -5.46 12.99 22.17
N ARG A 423 -5.84 12.60 23.39
CA ARG A 423 -5.37 13.18 24.66
C ARG A 423 -4.77 12.14 25.59
N HIS A 424 -5.27 10.91 25.49
CA HIS A 424 -4.78 9.75 26.23
C HIS A 424 -4.44 8.62 25.27
N THR A 425 -3.27 8.01 25.48
CA THR A 425 -2.79 6.87 24.70
C THR A 425 -3.62 5.65 25.01
N VAL A 426 -4.44 5.19 24.06
CA VAL A 426 -5.11 3.89 24.13
C VAL A 426 -4.09 2.82 23.75
N PHE A 427 -4.00 1.75 24.53
CA PHE A 427 -3.00 0.71 24.32
C PHE A 427 -3.53 -0.72 24.55
N GLY A 428 -4.82 -0.86 24.88
CA GLY A 428 -5.49 -2.15 24.93
C GLY A 428 -7.00 -2.05 24.95
N GLN A 429 -7.68 -3.20 24.90
CA GLN A 429 -9.14 -3.32 24.89
C GLN A 429 -9.58 -4.56 25.68
N LEU A 430 -10.64 -4.44 26.48
CA LEU A 430 -11.27 -5.61 27.14
C LEU A 430 -11.69 -6.67 26.11
N ALA A 431 -11.36 -7.93 26.40
CA ALA A 431 -11.41 -9.03 25.44
C ALA A 431 -12.73 -9.82 25.41
N ASP A 432 -13.51 -9.81 26.51
CA ASP A 432 -14.71 -10.63 26.61
C ASP A 432 -15.79 -10.03 27.52
N GLU A 433 -17.01 -10.55 27.38
CA GLU A 433 -18.19 -10.12 28.14
C GLU A 433 -18.02 -10.30 29.66
N ALA A 434 -17.31 -11.34 30.10
CA ALA A 434 -17.03 -11.55 31.52
C ALA A 434 -16.20 -10.40 32.10
N SER A 435 -15.20 -9.93 31.34
CA SER A 435 -14.38 -8.78 31.71
C SER A 435 -15.21 -7.49 31.77
N TYR A 436 -16.16 -7.29 30.85
CA TYR A 436 -17.08 -6.15 30.91
C TYR A 436 -18.01 -6.21 32.13
N GLN A 437 -18.47 -7.40 32.54
CA GLN A 437 -19.27 -7.57 33.76
C GLN A 437 -18.47 -7.23 35.02
N VAL A 438 -17.19 -7.60 35.07
CA VAL A 438 -16.28 -7.22 36.17
C VAL A 438 -16.06 -5.71 36.19
N LEU A 439 -15.81 -5.08 35.03
CA LEU A 439 -15.69 -3.63 34.91
C LEU A 439 -16.93 -2.92 35.45
N ASP A 440 -18.13 -3.39 35.10
CA ASP A 440 -19.38 -2.80 35.57
C ASP A 440 -19.61 -3.01 37.07
N LYS A 441 -19.22 -4.18 37.59
CA LYS A 441 -19.28 -4.47 39.03
C LYS A 441 -18.36 -3.52 39.81
N ILE A 442 -17.15 -3.28 39.33
CA ILE A 442 -16.20 -2.34 39.92
C ILE A 442 -16.74 -0.90 39.82
N ALA A 443 -17.28 -0.50 38.67
CA ALA A 443 -17.79 0.86 38.49
C ALA A 443 -19.03 1.19 39.35
N ALA A 444 -19.72 0.17 39.87
CA ALA A 444 -20.91 0.32 40.71
C ALA A 444 -20.61 0.33 42.23
N VAL A 445 -19.34 0.24 42.65
CA VAL A 445 -18.98 0.30 44.08
C VAL A 445 -19.27 1.68 44.67
N GLU A 446 -19.48 1.73 45.98
CA GLU A 446 -19.67 2.99 46.69
C GLU A 446 -18.37 3.79 46.72
N THR A 447 -18.44 5.08 46.37
CA THR A 447 -17.29 5.99 46.33
C THR A 447 -17.45 7.14 47.30
N GLY A 448 -16.37 7.48 48.00
CA GLY A 448 -16.27 8.63 48.90
C GLY A 448 -15.71 9.88 48.19
N ALA A 449 -14.96 10.68 48.96
CA ALA A 449 -14.35 11.91 48.44
C ALA A 449 -13.37 11.62 47.29
N MET A 450 -13.34 12.50 46.29
CA MET A 450 -12.48 12.39 45.09
C MET A 450 -12.72 11.12 44.27
N ASP A 451 -13.94 10.56 44.34
CA ASP A 451 -14.35 9.33 43.64
C ASP A 451 -13.53 8.09 44.06
N LYS A 452 -12.89 8.13 45.24
CA LYS A 452 -12.15 6.99 45.79
C LYS A 452 -13.13 5.96 46.36
N PRO A 453 -13.00 4.66 46.05
CA PRO A 453 -13.92 3.65 46.61
C PRO A 453 -13.83 3.61 48.14
N VAL A 454 -14.98 3.36 48.79
CA VAL A 454 -15.06 3.25 50.25
C VAL A 454 -14.38 1.97 50.75
N GLU A 455 -14.57 0.89 50.01
CA GLU A 455 -13.87 -0.39 50.19
C GLU A 455 -12.88 -0.58 49.04
N ASP A 456 -11.63 -0.91 49.36
CA ASP A 456 -10.57 -0.97 48.34
C ASP A 456 -10.90 -2.00 47.24
N VAL A 457 -10.85 -1.53 45.99
CA VAL A 457 -10.82 -2.39 44.80
C VAL A 457 -9.36 -2.61 44.43
N VAL A 458 -8.88 -3.83 44.63
CA VAL A 458 -7.45 -4.18 44.58
C VAL A 458 -7.14 -4.92 43.30
N ILE A 459 -6.09 -4.51 42.60
CA ILE A 459 -5.40 -5.32 41.58
C ILE A 459 -4.55 -6.33 42.34
N GLU A 460 -4.97 -7.59 42.34
CA GLU A 460 -4.25 -8.65 43.04
C GLU A 460 -2.94 -8.94 42.31
N THR A 461 -3.00 -9.13 40.99
CA THR A 461 -1.86 -9.33 40.08
C THR A 461 -2.26 -8.94 38.65
N ILE A 462 -1.26 -8.74 37.78
CA ILE A 462 -1.47 -8.66 36.33
C ILE A 462 -0.60 -9.73 35.65
N GLU A 463 -1.26 -10.71 35.04
CA GLU A 463 -0.58 -11.80 34.31
C GLU A 463 -0.54 -11.46 32.81
N VAL A 464 0.61 -11.65 32.15
CA VAL A 464 0.79 -11.39 30.71
C VAL A 464 1.06 -12.69 29.97
N GLU A 465 0.28 -12.93 28.91
CA GLU A 465 0.41 -14.05 27.97
C GLU A 465 0.89 -13.50 26.62
N ASP A 466 1.98 -14.08 26.10
CA ASP A 466 2.60 -13.69 24.82
C ASP A 466 1.87 -14.34 23.62
#